data_AF-A0A3D4A740-F1
#
_entry.id   AF-A0A3D4A740-F1
#
_cell.length_a   1.000
_cell.length_b   1.000
_cell.length_c   1.000
_cell.angle_alpha   90.00
_cell.angle_beta   90.00
_cell.angle_gamma   90.00
#
_symmetry.space_group_name_H-M   'P 1'
#
loop_
_entity.id
_entity.type
_entity.pdbx_description
1 polymer ?
#
loop_
_entity_poly.entity_id
_entity_poly.type
_entity_poly.pdbx_seq_one_letter_code
_entity_poly.pdbx_strand_id
1 'polypeptide(L)'
;MRQAYQTVLFDRQKVVVRFELNVTKEKKTIYECRATPVDTNEVTMMVSSVAIEDNQPRNITGREAECLRHLIGGLHTKGIAKAMNVKTTTINTYKQRLKEKLGVDSLAGLIAWGCRHLV
;
A
#
# COMPACT_ATOMS: atom_id res chain seq x y z
N MET A 1 -15.69 -5.99 -35.48
CA MET A 1 -16.75 -5.59 -34.50
C MET A 1 -16.55 -6.41 -33.23
N ARG A 2 -16.74 -5.78 -32.07
CA ARG A 2 -16.26 -6.16 -30.74
C ARG A 2 -16.64 -7.59 -30.29
N GLN A 3 -15.67 -8.49 -30.23
CA GLN A 3 -15.75 -9.73 -29.44
C GLN A 3 -14.91 -9.53 -28.18
N ALA A 4 -15.57 -9.35 -27.03
CA ALA A 4 -15.05 -9.68 -25.68
C ALA A 4 -16.08 -9.26 -24.61
N TYR A 5 -17.35 -9.65 -24.79
CA TYR A 5 -18.26 -9.76 -23.65
C TYR A 5 -18.32 -11.24 -23.32
N GLN A 6 -17.18 -11.80 -22.93
CA GLN A 6 -17.22 -13.04 -22.19
C GLN A 6 -17.85 -12.65 -20.87
N THR A 7 -19.18 -12.85 -20.80
CA THR A 7 -19.93 -12.78 -19.56
C THR A 7 -19.21 -13.72 -18.62
N VAL A 8 -18.31 -13.17 -17.80
CA VAL A 8 -17.89 -13.83 -16.59
C VAL A 8 -19.18 -13.87 -15.80
N LEU A 9 -19.92 -14.96 -15.94
CA LEU A 9 -20.95 -15.34 -15.00
C LEU A 9 -20.17 -15.56 -13.71
N PHE A 10 -19.93 -14.45 -13.00
CA PHE A 10 -19.40 -14.46 -11.66
C PHE A 10 -20.33 -15.39 -10.90
N ASP A 11 -19.79 -16.52 -10.46
CA ASP A 11 -20.50 -17.75 -10.06
C ASP A 11 -21.34 -17.58 -8.79
N ARG A 12 -22.16 -16.52 -8.77
CA ARG A 12 -22.69 -15.83 -7.59
C ARG A 12 -21.65 -15.49 -6.52
N GLN A 13 -20.37 -15.59 -6.86
CA GLN A 13 -19.27 -15.30 -5.95
C GLN A 13 -18.99 -13.80 -5.90
N LYS A 14 -18.68 -13.33 -4.70
CA LYS A 14 -18.24 -11.96 -4.47
C LYS A 14 -16.94 -11.70 -5.22
N VAL A 15 -16.89 -10.59 -5.94
CA VAL A 15 -15.69 -10.16 -6.67
C VAL A 15 -15.10 -8.96 -5.97
N VAL A 16 -13.79 -9.02 -5.70
CA VAL A 16 -13.03 -7.88 -5.20
C VAL A 16 -11.99 -7.53 -6.26
N VAL A 17 -12.06 -6.29 -6.76
CA VAL A 17 -11.13 -5.77 -7.77
C VAL A 17 -10.36 -4.61 -7.16
N ARG A 18 -9.04 -4.65 -7.26
CA ARG A 18 -8.15 -3.54 -6.89
C ARG A 18 -7.55 -2.96 -8.16
N PHE A 19 -7.68 -1.65 -8.36
CA PHE A 19 -7.14 -0.99 -9.54
C PHE A 19 -6.73 0.45 -9.24
N GLU A 20 -5.70 0.91 -9.95
CA GLU A 20 -5.25 2.30 -9.92
C GLU A 20 -6.07 3.15 -10.89
N LEU A 21 -6.69 4.22 -10.41
CA LEU A 21 -7.34 5.23 -11.23
C LEU A 21 -6.55 6.54 -11.16
N ASN A 22 -6.30 7.13 -12.33
CA ASN A 22 -5.91 8.54 -12.42
C ASN A 22 -7.18 9.38 -12.28
N VAL A 23 -7.47 9.87 -11.07
CA VAL A 23 -8.67 10.68 -10.81
C VAL A 23 -8.47 12.10 -11.34
N THR A 24 -7.23 12.60 -11.29
CA THR A 24 -6.79 13.84 -11.93
C THR A 24 -5.45 13.59 -12.65
N LYS A 25 -4.99 14.56 -13.45
CA LYS A 25 -3.67 14.47 -14.13
C LYS A 25 -2.50 14.22 -13.18
N GLU A 26 -2.66 14.57 -11.90
CA GLU A 26 -1.58 14.54 -10.90
C GLU A 26 -1.81 13.51 -9.78
N LYS A 27 -3.02 12.95 -9.67
CA LYS A 27 -3.39 12.08 -8.54
C LYS A 27 -3.84 10.71 -9.02
N LYS A 28 -3.00 9.72 -8.76
CA LYS A 28 -3.34 8.30 -8.78
C LYS A 28 -3.92 7.90 -7.42
N THR A 29 -5.08 7.26 -7.44
CA THR A 29 -5.70 6.69 -6.23
C THR A 29 -6.02 5.22 -6.49
N ILE A 30 -5.69 4.34 -5.55
CA ILE A 30 -6.11 2.94 -5.60
C ILE A 30 -7.54 2.84 -5.08
N TYR A 31 -8.36 2.11 -5.81
CA TYR A 31 -9.72 1.80 -5.40
C TYR A 31 -9.85 0.31 -5.12
N GLU A 32 -10.50 -0.03 -4.01
CA GLU A 32 -11.05 -1.37 -3.81
C GLU A 32 -12.53 -1.31 -4.17
N CYS A 33 -12.89 -2.02 -5.24
CA CYS A 33 -14.27 -2.21 -5.64
C CYS A 33 -14.72 -3.60 -5.22
N ARG A 34 -15.85 -3.63 -4.50
CA ARG A 34 -16.55 -4.87 -4.18
C ARG A 34 -17.81 -4.91 -5.03
N ALA A 35 -17.91 -5.94 -5.84
CA ALA A 35 -19.11 -6.23 -6.62
C ALA A 35 -19.78 -7.47 -6.03
N THR A 36 -21.04 -7.31 -5.66
CA THR A 36 -21.90 -8.43 -5.26
C THR A 36 -22.95 -8.64 -6.34
N PRO A 37 -23.08 -9.85 -6.90
CA PRO A 37 -24.14 -10.15 -7.85
C PRO A 37 -25.49 -10.00 -7.14
N VAL A 38 -26.42 -9.29 -7.78
CA VAL A 38 -27.81 -9.17 -7.30
C VAL A 38 -28.64 -10.17 -8.10
N ASP A 39 -29.52 -10.93 -7.43
CA ASP A 39 -30.43 -11.85 -8.11
C ASP A 39 -31.56 -11.06 -8.80
N THR A 40 -31.26 -10.54 -9.99
CA THR A 40 -32.21 -9.93 -10.92
C THR A 40 -32.09 -10.62 -12.29
N ASN A 41 -33.15 -10.54 -13.11
CA ASN A 41 -33.15 -11.10 -14.48
C ASN A 41 -32.21 -10.37 -15.46
N GLU A 42 -31.39 -9.45 -14.95
CA GLU A 42 -30.39 -8.67 -15.67
C GLU A 42 -29.06 -8.78 -14.90
N VAL A 43 -27.93 -8.67 -15.60
CA VAL A 43 -26.60 -8.65 -14.96
C VAL A 43 -26.42 -7.33 -14.21
N THR A 44 -27.03 -7.24 -13.03
CA THR A 44 -26.99 -6.07 -12.16
C THR A 44 -26.02 -6.33 -11.01
N MET A 45 -25.03 -5.47 -10.84
CA MET A 45 -24.10 -5.51 -9.71
C MET A 45 -24.33 -4.31 -8.81
N MET A 46 -24.39 -4.54 -7.51
CA MET A 46 -24.18 -3.47 -6.55
C MET A 46 -22.67 -3.28 -6.40
N VAL A 47 -22.18 -2.14 -6.87
CA VAL A 47 -20.76 -1.78 -6.79
C VAL A 47 -20.60 -0.71 -5.71
N SER A 48 -19.87 -1.03 -4.66
CA SER A 48 -19.37 -0.04 -3.71
C SER A 48 -17.87 0.13 -3.94
N SER A 49 -17.44 1.35 -4.24
CA SER A 49 -16.04 1.73 -4.29
C SER A 49 -15.70 2.56 -3.06
N VAL A 50 -14.68 2.16 -2.33
CA VAL A 50 -14.06 3.03 -1.33
C VAL A 50 -12.72 3.45 -1.91
N ALA A 51 -12.48 4.76 -1.98
CA ALA A 51 -11.13 5.24 -2.20
C ALA A 51 -10.31 4.65 -1.05
N ILE A 52 -9.31 3.84 -1.38
CA ILE A 52 -8.33 3.52 -0.36
C ILE A 52 -7.63 4.86 -0.17
N GLU A 53 -8.03 5.59 0.88
CA GLU A 53 -7.21 6.64 1.50
C GLU A 53 -6.02 5.92 2.11
N ASP A 54 -5.23 5.42 1.19
CA ASP A 54 -4.00 4.77 1.44
C ASP A 54 -3.15 5.95 1.88
N ASN A 55 -2.80 5.95 3.16
CA ASN A 55 -1.63 6.65 3.66
C ASN A 55 -0.40 6.02 2.97
N GLN A 56 -0.41 6.03 1.63
CA GLN A 56 0.50 5.26 0.80
C GLN A 56 1.87 5.69 1.21
N PRO A 57 2.75 4.74 1.52
CA PRO A 57 4.14 5.04 1.66
C PRO A 57 4.62 5.69 0.36
N ARG A 58 4.69 7.03 0.38
CA ARG A 58 5.12 7.86 -0.73
C ARG A 58 6.47 7.33 -1.19
N ASN A 59 6.54 6.61 -2.32
CA ASN A 59 7.79 6.14 -2.94
C ASN A 59 8.89 5.76 -1.93
N ILE A 60 8.63 4.80 -1.05
CA ILE A 60 9.70 4.24 -0.21
C ILE A 60 10.68 3.50 -1.12
N THR A 61 11.93 3.91 -1.10
CA THR A 61 13.00 3.27 -1.87
C THR A 61 13.37 1.92 -1.26
N GLY A 62 13.98 1.03 -2.05
CA GLY A 62 14.42 -0.28 -1.53
C GLY A 62 15.32 -0.19 -0.30
N ARG A 63 16.19 0.83 -0.23
CA ARG A 63 17.08 1.09 0.92
C ARG A 63 16.32 1.58 2.16
N GLU A 64 15.32 2.44 1.98
CA GLU A 64 14.48 2.88 3.10
C GLU A 64 13.62 1.71 3.64
N ALA A 65 13.09 0.86 2.76
CA ALA A 65 12.36 -0.35 3.17
C ALA A 65 13.25 -1.35 3.91
N GLU A 66 14.50 -1.55 3.45
CA GLU A 66 15.50 -2.36 4.14
C GLU A 66 15.81 -1.82 5.55
N CYS A 67 16.03 -0.51 5.68
CA CYS A 67 16.22 0.15 6.98
C CYS A 67 15.02 -0.06 7.91
N LEU A 68 13.79 0.06 7.39
CA LEU A 68 12.58 -0.13 8.16
C LEU A 68 12.42 -1.58 8.65
N ARG A 69 12.74 -2.57 7.80
CA ARG A 69 12.74 -3.99 8.19
C ARG A 69 13.70 -4.29 9.34
N HIS A 70 14.93 -3.77 9.28
CA HIS A 70 15.87 -3.93 10.40
C HIS A 70 15.38 -3.23 11.67
N LEU A 71 14.73 -2.08 11.53
CA LEU A 71 14.18 -1.34 12.65
C LEU A 71 13.05 -2.10 13.36
N ILE A 72 12.07 -2.64 12.62
CA ILE A 72 11.00 -3.45 13.21
C ILE A 72 11.51 -4.79 13.76
N GLY A 73 12.62 -5.29 13.22
CA GLY A 73 13.37 -6.42 13.77
C GLY A 73 14.15 -6.10 15.05
N GLY A 74 14.06 -4.88 15.59
CA GLY A 74 14.65 -4.50 16.86
C GLY A 74 16.12 -4.04 16.81
N LEU A 75 16.71 -3.87 15.63
CA LEU A 75 18.08 -3.36 15.53
C LEU A 75 18.13 -1.87 15.87
N HIS A 76 19.08 -1.50 16.73
CA HIS A 76 19.40 -0.10 17.02
C HIS A 76 20.22 0.52 15.87
N THR A 77 20.28 1.86 15.79
CA THR A 77 20.87 2.60 14.65
C THR A 77 22.28 2.13 14.26
N LYS A 78 23.17 1.84 15.23
CA LYS A 78 24.52 1.30 14.94
C LYS A 78 24.47 -0.10 14.33
N GLY A 79 23.59 -0.97 14.83
CA GLY A 79 23.36 -2.30 14.28
C GLY A 79 22.83 -2.25 12.85
N ILE A 80 21.85 -1.39 12.58
CA ILE A 80 21.32 -1.18 11.21
C ILE A 80 22.41 -0.67 10.27
N ALA A 81 23.20 0.31 10.71
CA ALA A 81 24.30 0.87 9.93
C ALA A 81 25.32 -0.20 9.53
N LYS A 82 25.67 -1.09 10.47
CA LYS A 82 26.55 -2.24 10.22
C LYS A 82 25.92 -3.23 9.24
N ALA A 83 24.64 -3.58 9.43
CA ALA A 83 23.93 -4.53 8.57
C ALA A 83 23.81 -4.03 7.12
N MET A 84 23.55 -2.73 6.93
CA MET A 84 23.39 -2.11 5.62
C MET A 84 24.70 -1.60 5.00
N ASN A 85 25.83 -1.72 5.71
CA ASN A 85 27.13 -1.18 5.31
C ASN A 85 27.11 0.33 4.96
N VAL A 86 26.50 1.14 5.82
CA VAL A 86 26.42 2.60 5.68
C VAL A 86 26.76 3.32 6.98
N LYS A 87 26.94 4.64 6.94
CA LYS A 87 27.16 5.45 8.15
C LYS A 87 25.88 5.53 8.98
N THR A 88 26.02 5.68 10.30
CA THR A 88 24.90 5.91 11.22
C THR A 88 24.08 7.15 10.86
N THR A 89 24.74 8.18 10.33
CA THR A 89 24.07 9.39 9.81
C THR A 89 23.13 9.08 8.65
N THR A 90 23.51 8.18 7.75
CA THR A 90 22.66 7.72 6.64
C THR A 90 21.40 7.03 7.15
N ILE A 91 21.51 6.21 8.20
CA ILE A 91 20.34 5.59 8.84
C ILE A 91 19.41 6.63 9.46
N ASN A 92 19.95 7.66 10.11
CA ASN A 92 19.14 8.76 10.63
C ASN A 92 18.41 9.50 9.49
N THR A 93 19.10 9.74 8.36
CA THR A 93 18.48 10.31 7.16
C THR A 93 17.35 9.43 6.62
N TYR A 94 17.54 8.11 6.54
CA TYR A 94 16.48 7.19 6.10
C TYR A 94 15.28 7.19 7.05
N LYS A 95 15.50 7.18 8.37
CA LYS A 95 14.42 7.28 9.37
C LYS A 95 13.62 8.58 9.22
N GLN A 96 14.31 9.70 8.99
CA GLN A 96 13.65 11.00 8.79
C GLN A 96 12.82 11.01 7.51
N ARG A 97 13.37 10.54 6.39
CA ARG A 97 12.62 10.46 5.12
C ARG A 97 11.44 9.50 5.21
N LEU A 98 11.60 8.38 5.89
CA LEU A 98 10.51 7.44 6.15
C LEU A 98 9.38 8.12 6.93
N LYS A 99 9.70 8.85 8.01
CA LYS A 99 8.72 9.62 8.78
C LYS A 99 7.92 10.59 7.90
N GLU A 100 8.61 11.38 7.10
CA GLU A 100 7.99 12.34 6.17
C GLU A 100 7.13 11.65 5.10
N LYS A 101 7.62 10.56 4.52
CA LYS A 101 6.91 9.79 3.48
C LYS A 101 5.67 9.06 4.01
N LEU A 102 5.72 8.62 5.27
CA LEU A 102 4.67 7.85 5.95
C LEU A 102 3.70 8.72 6.77
N GLY A 103 3.99 10.02 6.90
CA GLY A 103 3.20 10.94 7.72
C GLY A 103 3.25 10.61 9.21
N VAL A 104 4.35 10.04 9.70
CA VAL A 104 4.54 9.71 11.12
C VAL A 104 5.61 10.60 11.73
N ASP A 105 5.38 11.10 12.94
CA ASP A 105 6.26 12.05 13.63
C ASP A 105 7.28 11.37 14.57
N SER A 106 6.96 10.15 15.01
CA SER A 106 7.70 9.44 16.07
C SER A 106 8.34 8.15 15.56
N LEU A 107 9.38 7.70 16.27
CA LEU A 107 9.99 6.39 16.01
C LEU A 107 9.00 5.25 16.30
N ALA A 108 8.21 5.40 17.37
CA ALA A 108 7.15 4.45 17.70
C ALA A 108 6.09 4.38 16.60
N GLY A 109 5.67 5.52 16.04
CA GLY A 109 4.78 5.56 14.88
C GLY A 109 5.37 4.86 13.66
N LEU A 110 6.66 5.05 13.40
CA LEU A 110 7.37 4.36 12.32
C LEU A 110 7.40 2.84 12.50
N ILE A 111 7.65 2.36 13.72
CA ILE A 111 7.65 0.93 14.05
C ILE A 111 6.24 0.35 13.94
N ALA A 112 5.25 1.01 14.54
CA ALA A 112 3.85 0.58 14.50
C ALA A 112 3.32 0.50 13.05
N TRP A 113 3.68 1.47 12.21
CA TRP A 113 3.36 1.44 10.79
C TRP A 113 4.01 0.23 10.10
N GLY A 114 5.30 -0.01 10.34
CA GLY A 114 6.04 -1.14 9.77
C GLY A 114 5.46 -2.50 10.16
N CYS A 115 5.12 -2.70 11.44
CA CYS A 115 4.50 -3.94 11.91
C CYS A 115 3.11 -4.20 11.30
N ARG A 116 2.36 -3.15 10.94
CA ARG A 116 1.02 -3.29 10.35
C ARG A 116 1.04 -3.64 8.86
N HIS A 117 2.09 -3.26 8.14
CA HIS A 117 2.10 -3.33 6.66
C HIS A 117 3.24 -4.17 6.06
N LEU A 118 4.26 -4.55 6.83
CA LEU A 118 5.43 -5.33 6.34
C LEU A 118 5.57 -6.72 6.96
N VAL A 119 4.67 -7.09 7.88
CA VAL A 119 4.55 -8.41 8.51
C VAL A 119 3.26 -9.05 8.02
#